data_AF-T1GYR3-F1
#
_entry.id   AF-T1GYR3-F1
#
_cell.length_a   1.000
_cell.length_b   1.000
_cell.length_c   1.000
_cell.angle_alpha   90.00
_cell.angle_beta   90.00
_cell.angle_gamma   90.00
#
_symmetry.space_group_name_H-M   'P 1'
#
loop_
_entity.id
_entity.type
_entity.pdbx_description
1 polymer ?
#
loop_
_entity_poly.entity_id
_entity_poly.type
_entity_poly.pdbx_seq_one_letter_code
_entity_poly.pdbx_strand_id
1 'polypeptide(L)'
;GWEEPTVAKLKGDYTVYSTPVPGSGSVLTLILNIMNNLLTSDEELLWHRVIESFKHAYGYRTQLGDLDFTPEAKEVFETMIDPEFAKSIAELKVFDNTTFTDFEYYGGNFSSPKDSGTANMAVLHPSGDAVTVTSTVNSYFGCKVRSPSTGIILNDEMD
;
A
#
# COMPACT_ATOMS: atom_id res chain seq x y z
N GLY A 1 -3.71 -16.97 -6.15
CA GLY A 1 -2.91 -18.02 -6.80
C GLY A 1 -1.53 -17.47 -7.05
N TRP A 2 -0.93 -17.77 -8.21
CA TRP A 2 0.10 -16.88 -8.74
C TRP A 2 -0.63 -15.66 -9.33
N GLU A 3 -0.22 -14.46 -8.93
CA GLU A 3 -0.84 -13.21 -9.37
C GLU A 3 0.24 -12.29 -9.97
N GLU A 4 -0.17 -11.45 -10.93
CA GLU A 4 0.71 -10.44 -11.51
C GLU A 4 0.97 -9.30 -10.51
N PRO A 5 2.22 -8.78 -10.44
CA PRO A 5 2.55 -7.71 -9.52
C PRO A 5 1.96 -6.36 -9.97
N THR A 6 1.72 -5.49 -8.99
CA THR A 6 1.58 -4.05 -9.24
C THR A 6 2.93 -3.44 -9.59
N VAL A 7 2.94 -2.47 -10.50
CA VAL A 7 4.16 -1.90 -11.06
C VAL A 7 4.11 -0.37 -11.03
N ALA A 8 5.09 0.26 -10.40
CA ALA A 8 5.31 1.71 -10.46
C ALA A 8 6.62 2.00 -11.21
N LYS A 9 6.56 2.86 -12.23
CA LYS A 9 7.75 3.35 -12.95
C LYS A 9 8.17 4.69 -12.37
N LEU A 10 9.38 4.79 -11.86
CA LEU A 10 9.90 6.02 -11.26
C LEU A 10 10.79 6.79 -12.23
N LYS A 11 11.02 8.07 -11.93
CA LYS A 11 12.06 8.85 -12.63
C LYS A 11 13.44 8.19 -12.42
N GLY A 12 14.28 8.19 -13.45
CA GLY A 12 15.62 7.59 -13.42
C GLY A 12 15.68 6.10 -13.76
N ASP A 13 14.74 5.61 -14.59
CA ASP A 13 14.68 4.24 -15.11
C ASP A 13 14.52 3.14 -14.04
N TYR A 14 14.02 3.49 -12.85
CA TYR A 14 13.69 2.54 -11.80
C TYR A 14 12.27 2.00 -11.95
N THR A 15 12.10 0.70 -11.74
CA THR A 15 10.78 0.03 -11.68
C THR A 15 10.61 -0.63 -10.33
N VAL A 16 9.50 -0.35 -9.66
CA VAL A 16 9.13 -0.95 -8.38
C VAL A 16 8.01 -1.96 -8.61
N TYR A 17 8.24 -3.19 -8.14
CA TYR A 17 7.25 -4.27 -8.15
C TYR A 17 6.70 -4.48 -6.74
N SER A 18 5.40 -4.66 -6.62
CA SER A 18 4.74 -4.92 -5.33
C SER A 18 3.57 -5.88 -5.48
N THR A 19 3.12 -6.49 -4.38
CA THR A 19 2.01 -7.45 -4.36
C THR A 19 0.69 -6.81 -4.80
N PRO A 20 -0.14 -7.48 -5.62
CA PRO A 20 -1.52 -7.05 -5.86
C PRO A 20 -2.39 -7.24 -4.60
N VAL A 21 -3.68 -6.89 -4.72
CA VAL A 21 -4.69 -7.22 -3.71
C VAL A 21 -4.77 -8.75 -3.51
N PRO A 22 -5.05 -9.23 -2.28
CA PRO A 22 -5.46 -8.48 -1.07
C PRO A 22 -4.32 -7.72 -0.36
N GLY A 23 -3.08 -7.80 -0.86
CA GLY A 23 -1.96 -6.97 -0.37
C GLY A 23 -2.12 -5.48 -0.69
N SER A 24 -1.33 -4.63 -0.04
CA SER A 24 -1.40 -3.16 -0.18
C SER A 24 -0.46 -2.57 -1.25
N GLY A 25 -0.08 -3.35 -2.28
CA GLY A 25 0.85 -2.84 -3.31
C GLY A 25 0.24 -1.79 -4.25
N SER A 26 -1.07 -1.79 -4.46
CA SER A 26 -1.78 -0.71 -5.16
C SER A 26 -1.68 0.62 -4.39
N VAL A 27 -1.73 0.58 -3.05
CA VAL A 27 -1.51 1.75 -2.18
C VAL A 27 -0.10 2.31 -2.39
N LEU A 28 0.92 1.45 -2.33
CA LEU A 28 2.31 1.85 -2.57
C LEU A 28 2.49 2.42 -3.98
N THR A 29 1.91 1.78 -5.00
CA THR A 29 1.96 2.21 -6.40
C THR A 29 1.38 3.61 -6.55
N LEU A 30 0.22 3.88 -5.95
CA LEU A 30 -0.40 5.21 -5.98
C LEU A 30 0.48 6.27 -5.31
N ILE A 31 1.03 5.99 -4.12
CA ILE A 31 1.94 6.92 -3.42
C ILE A 31 3.12 7.29 -4.32
N LEU A 32 3.78 6.30 -4.91
CA LEU A 32 4.95 6.49 -5.76
C LEU A 32 4.60 7.28 -7.04
N ASN A 33 3.47 6.97 -7.67
CA ASN A 33 3.03 7.67 -8.86
C ASN A 33 2.63 9.13 -8.58
N ILE A 34 2.02 9.44 -7.42
CA ILE A 34 1.78 10.83 -6.99
C ILE A 34 3.12 11.54 -6.79
N MET A 35 4.03 10.93 -6.03
CA MET A 35 5.34 11.52 -5.71
C MET A 35 6.22 11.79 -6.94
N ASN A 36 6.12 10.97 -7.98
CA ASN A 36 6.82 11.19 -9.26
C ASN A 36 6.52 12.57 -9.87
N ASN A 37 5.31 13.11 -9.63
CA ASN A 37 4.89 14.43 -10.12
C ASN A 37 5.28 15.58 -9.17
N LEU A 38 5.66 15.28 -7.93
CA LEU A 38 5.82 16.24 -6.84
C LEU A 38 7.25 16.35 -6.28
N LEU A 39 8.24 15.67 -6.87
CA LEU A 39 9.62 15.76 -6.42
C LEU A 39 10.12 17.22 -6.40
N THR A 40 10.80 17.57 -5.32
CA THR A 40 11.42 18.88 -5.08
C THR A 40 12.73 18.71 -4.34
N SER A 41 13.64 19.69 -4.46
CA SER A 41 14.87 19.75 -3.69
C SER A 41 14.70 20.41 -2.30
N ASP A 42 13.54 21.01 -2.05
CA ASP A 42 13.17 21.57 -0.74
C ASP A 42 12.72 20.44 0.20
N GLU A 43 13.45 20.22 1.29
CA GLU A 43 13.22 19.11 2.21
C GLU A 43 11.91 19.25 2.99
N GLU A 44 11.58 20.44 3.49
CA GLU A 44 10.35 20.67 4.24
C GLU A 44 9.13 20.45 3.35
N LEU A 45 9.19 20.99 2.13
CA LEU A 45 8.14 20.81 1.13
C LEU A 45 8.05 19.35 0.65
N LEU A 46 9.18 18.65 0.54
CA LEU A 46 9.19 17.23 0.19
C LEU A 46 8.44 16.42 1.24
N TRP A 47 8.72 16.63 2.53
CA TRP A 47 8.01 15.92 3.61
C TRP A 47 6.52 16.21 3.62
N HIS A 48 6.12 17.47 3.40
CA HIS A 48 4.70 17.82 3.24
C HIS A 48 4.04 17.02 2.10
N ARG A 49 4.66 17.02 0.91
CA ARG A 49 4.13 16.30 -0.26
C ARG A 49 4.11 14.78 -0.07
N VAL A 50 5.09 14.22 0.64
CA VAL A 50 5.08 12.80 1.05
C VAL A 50 3.88 12.52 1.94
N ILE A 51 3.66 13.33 2.98
CA ILE A 51 2.54 13.16 3.90
C ILE A 51 1.20 13.25 3.16
N GLU A 52 1.00 14.23 2.29
CA GLU A 52 -0.23 14.38 1.50
C GLU A 52 -0.45 13.19 0.55
N SER A 53 0.62 12.69 -0.09
CA SER A 53 0.56 11.50 -0.95
C SER A 53 0.09 10.26 -0.18
N PHE A 54 0.60 10.08 1.05
CA PHE A 54 0.17 9.00 1.94
C PHE A 54 -1.30 9.15 2.34
N LYS A 55 -1.75 10.35 2.73
CA LYS A 55 -3.16 10.58 3.12
C LYS A 55 -4.11 10.21 1.98
N HIS A 56 -3.84 10.67 0.76
CA HIS A 56 -4.66 10.31 -0.40
C HIS A 56 -4.67 8.80 -0.66
N ALA A 57 -3.50 8.16 -0.70
CA ALA A 57 -3.45 6.73 -0.99
C ALA A 57 -4.13 5.87 0.10
N TYR A 58 -3.96 6.22 1.37
CA TYR A 58 -4.63 5.54 2.48
C TYR A 58 -6.13 5.83 2.55
N GLY A 59 -6.60 6.97 2.04
CA GLY A 59 -8.03 7.21 1.83
C GLY A 59 -8.62 6.17 0.89
N TYR A 60 -8.05 6.03 -0.31
CA TYR A 60 -8.48 5.01 -1.28
C TYR A 60 -8.30 3.57 -0.80
N ARG A 61 -7.30 3.30 0.06
CA ARG A 61 -7.12 1.97 0.68
C ARG A 61 -8.37 1.50 1.43
N THR A 62 -9.16 2.41 2.01
CA THR A 62 -10.40 2.07 2.72
C THR A 62 -11.49 1.49 1.81
N GLN A 63 -11.34 1.64 0.49
CA GLN A 63 -12.27 1.13 -0.51
C GLN A 63 -11.76 -0.16 -1.19
N LEU A 64 -10.58 -0.65 -0.81
CA LEU A 64 -10.06 -1.93 -1.27
C LEU A 64 -10.68 -3.09 -0.48
N GLY A 65 -10.77 -4.24 -1.14
CA GLY A 65 -11.26 -5.48 -0.59
C GLY A 65 -10.80 -6.66 -1.43
N ASP A 66 -11.26 -7.86 -1.08
CA ASP A 66 -11.02 -9.05 -1.89
C ASP A 66 -11.81 -8.96 -3.20
N LEU A 67 -11.09 -8.98 -4.33
CA LEU A 67 -11.68 -8.80 -5.66
C LEU A 67 -12.65 -9.91 -6.05
N ASP A 68 -12.48 -11.11 -5.50
CA ASP A 68 -13.39 -12.23 -5.78
C ASP A 68 -14.77 -12.02 -5.13
N PHE A 69 -14.85 -11.15 -4.11
CA PHE A 69 -16.05 -10.91 -3.33
C PHE A 69 -16.58 -9.47 -3.40
N THR A 70 -15.77 -8.50 -3.83
CA THR A 70 -16.13 -7.08 -3.91
C THR A 70 -15.82 -6.52 -5.30
N PRO A 71 -16.77 -6.61 -6.25
CA PRO A 71 -16.56 -6.12 -7.62
C PRO A 71 -16.14 -4.65 -7.69
N GLU A 72 -16.64 -3.81 -6.78
CA GLU A 72 -16.30 -2.39 -6.68
C GLU A 72 -14.83 -2.17 -6.32
N ALA A 73 -14.22 -3.08 -5.55
CA ALA A 73 -12.80 -3.00 -5.18
C ALA A 73 -11.88 -3.17 -6.39
N LYS A 74 -12.35 -3.82 -7.47
CA LYS A 74 -11.60 -3.97 -8.72
C LYS A 74 -11.42 -2.63 -9.43
N GLU A 75 -12.49 -1.84 -9.53
CA GLU A 75 -12.44 -0.51 -10.14
C GLU A 75 -11.54 0.42 -9.32
N VAL A 76 -11.61 0.36 -7.99
CA VAL A 76 -10.71 1.10 -7.11
C VAL A 76 -9.26 0.67 -7.34
N PHE A 77 -8.99 -0.64 -7.39
CA PHE A 77 -7.65 -1.16 -7.64
C PHE A 77 -7.08 -0.65 -8.98
N GLU A 78 -7.85 -0.78 -10.06
CA GLU A 78 -7.46 -0.32 -11.41
C GLU A 78 -7.20 1.19 -11.43
N THR A 79 -8.04 1.97 -10.73
CA THR A 79 -7.87 3.42 -10.57
C THR A 79 -6.59 3.76 -9.81
N MET A 80 -6.29 3.04 -8.71
CA MET A 80 -5.11 3.32 -7.89
C MET A 80 -3.78 3.05 -8.61
N ILE A 81 -3.75 2.11 -9.54
CA ILE A 81 -2.54 1.79 -10.31
C ILE A 81 -2.39 2.64 -11.59
N ASP A 82 -3.41 3.42 -11.96
CA ASP A 82 -3.37 4.32 -13.12
C ASP A 82 -2.49 5.56 -12.84
N PRO A 83 -1.40 5.76 -13.61
CA PRO A 83 -0.55 6.94 -13.47
C PRO A 83 -1.26 8.27 -13.73
N GLU A 84 -2.25 8.32 -14.62
CA GLU A 84 -2.98 9.57 -14.91
C GLU A 84 -3.88 9.96 -13.73
N PHE A 85 -4.48 8.98 -13.06
CA PHE A 85 -5.20 9.22 -11.82
C PHE A 85 -4.28 9.77 -10.73
N ALA A 86 -3.10 9.19 -10.54
CA ALA A 86 -2.11 9.69 -9.58
C ALA A 86 -1.64 11.12 -9.89
N LYS A 87 -1.46 11.44 -11.17
CA LYS A 87 -1.16 12.80 -11.64
C LYS A 87 -2.30 13.77 -11.33
N SER A 88 -3.55 13.36 -11.52
CA SER A 88 -4.71 14.20 -11.18
C SER A 88 -4.75 14.56 -9.69
N ILE A 89 -4.38 13.64 -8.80
CA ILE A 89 -4.24 13.92 -7.36
C ILE A 89 -3.13 14.93 -7.13
N ALA A 90 -1.96 14.70 -7.71
CA ALA A 90 -0.80 15.59 -7.57
C ALA A 90 -1.12 17.03 -8.00
N GLU A 91 -1.85 17.22 -9.10
CA GLU A 91 -2.13 18.54 -9.68
C GLU A 91 -3.34 19.24 -9.03
N LEU A 92 -4.36 18.50 -8.61
CA LEU A 92 -5.65 19.09 -8.21
C LEU A 92 -5.93 18.98 -6.71
N LYS A 93 -5.20 18.13 -5.99
CA LYS A 93 -5.49 17.82 -4.57
C LYS A 93 -4.30 18.01 -3.62
N VAL A 94 -3.07 18.04 -4.11
CA VAL A 94 -1.92 18.33 -3.24
C VAL A 94 -1.56 19.81 -3.33
N PHE A 95 -1.75 20.55 -2.24
CA PHE A 95 -1.40 21.96 -2.13
C PHE A 95 -0.21 22.16 -1.21
N ASP A 96 0.82 22.87 -1.67
CA ASP A 96 2.08 23.06 -0.95
C ASP A 96 1.96 23.79 0.40
N ASN A 97 0.85 24.51 0.63
CA ASN A 97 0.64 25.36 1.81
C ASN A 97 -0.58 24.97 2.65
N THR A 98 -1.28 23.89 2.31
CA THR A 98 -2.56 23.55 2.92
C THR A 98 -2.68 22.04 3.10
N THR A 99 -3.26 21.63 4.24
CA THR A 99 -3.74 20.27 4.51
C THR A 99 -5.21 20.35 4.90
N PHE A 100 -5.96 19.30 4.61
CA PHE A 100 -7.35 19.15 5.04
C PHE A 100 -7.45 18.16 6.20
N THR A 101 -8.44 18.34 7.06
CA THR A 101 -8.74 17.43 8.19
C THR A 101 -9.89 16.47 7.87
N ASP A 102 -10.65 16.75 6.83
CA ASP A 102 -11.76 15.93 6.37
C ASP A 102 -11.24 14.68 5.66
N PHE A 103 -11.72 13.51 6.07
CA PHE A 103 -11.30 12.23 5.49
C PHE A 103 -11.93 12.01 4.10
N GLU A 104 -13.10 12.59 3.83
CA GLU A 104 -13.76 12.50 2.53
C GLU A 104 -12.93 13.19 1.44
N TYR A 105 -12.23 14.28 1.78
CA TYR A 105 -11.30 14.97 0.89
C TYR A 105 -10.23 14.03 0.32
N TYR A 106 -9.73 13.13 1.15
CA TYR A 106 -8.72 12.14 0.77
C TYR A 106 -9.32 10.86 0.16
N GLY A 107 -10.65 10.77 0.05
CA GLY A 107 -11.35 9.58 -0.45
C GLY A 107 -11.46 8.44 0.57
N GLY A 108 -11.37 8.74 1.86
CA GLY A 108 -11.58 7.74 2.93
C GLY A 108 -13.07 7.46 3.17
N ASN A 109 -13.41 6.24 3.58
CA ASN A 109 -14.74 5.87 4.06
C ASN A 109 -14.77 5.55 5.57
N PHE A 110 -13.69 5.00 6.12
CA PHE A 110 -13.58 4.60 7.53
C PHE A 110 -12.11 4.49 7.97
N SER A 111 -11.84 4.36 9.27
CA SER A 111 -10.48 4.19 9.79
C SER A 111 -10.01 2.74 9.68
N SER A 112 -8.75 2.51 9.27
CA SER A 112 -8.14 1.18 9.33
C SER A 112 -7.92 0.74 10.79
N PRO A 113 -8.19 -0.54 11.15
CA PRO A 113 -7.83 -1.07 12.45
C PRO A 113 -6.31 -1.07 12.66
N LYS A 114 -5.90 -1.13 13.93
CA LYS A 114 -4.49 -1.08 14.32
C LYS A 114 -3.87 -2.48 14.18
N ASP A 115 -2.91 -2.61 13.30
CA ASP A 115 -2.13 -3.84 13.06
C ASP A 115 -0.94 -3.95 14.05
N SER A 116 -0.55 -5.17 14.43
CA SER A 116 0.58 -5.42 15.32
C SER A 116 1.35 -6.72 15.06
N GLY A 117 2.19 -6.74 14.05
CA GLY A 117 3.28 -7.71 13.93
C GLY A 117 3.44 -8.25 12.51
N THR A 118 4.66 -8.26 11.98
CA THR A 118 4.96 -8.82 10.65
C THR A 118 6.45 -9.10 10.56
N ALA A 119 6.84 -10.19 9.89
CA ALA A 119 8.23 -10.46 9.53
C ALA A 119 8.44 -10.26 8.02
N ASN A 120 9.53 -9.60 7.64
CA ASN A 120 9.96 -9.47 6.26
C ASN A 120 11.39 -10.04 6.09
N MET A 121 11.63 -10.70 4.96
CA MET A 121 12.93 -11.24 4.59
C MET A 121 13.19 -10.98 3.09
N ALA A 122 14.43 -10.62 2.75
CA ALA A 122 14.90 -10.51 1.38
C ALA A 122 16.16 -11.37 1.17
N VAL A 123 16.22 -12.08 0.05
CA VAL A 123 17.33 -12.96 -0.33
C VAL A 123 17.77 -12.61 -1.75
N LEU A 124 19.08 -12.44 -1.94
CA LEU A 124 19.71 -12.23 -3.24
C LEU A 124 20.70 -13.37 -3.50
N HIS A 125 20.58 -14.03 -4.64
CA HIS A 125 21.49 -15.08 -5.07
C HIS A 125 22.50 -14.56 -6.10
N PRO A 126 23.76 -15.04 -6.13
CA PRO A 126 24.76 -14.61 -7.10
C PRO A 126 24.41 -14.83 -8.59
N SER A 127 23.42 -15.69 -8.89
CA SER A 127 22.88 -15.85 -10.26
C SER A 127 22.07 -14.63 -10.73
N GLY A 128 21.70 -13.71 -9.83
CA GLY A 128 20.81 -12.59 -10.10
C GLY A 128 19.38 -12.81 -9.62
N ASP A 129 19.04 -13.97 -9.05
CA ASP A 129 17.72 -14.22 -8.50
C ASP A 129 17.51 -13.42 -7.20
N ALA A 130 16.36 -12.79 -7.07
CA ALA A 130 15.96 -12.04 -5.88
C ALA A 130 14.58 -12.49 -5.40
N VAL A 131 14.44 -12.73 -4.10
CA VAL A 131 13.18 -13.15 -3.46
C VAL A 131 12.92 -12.28 -2.25
N THR A 132 11.71 -11.72 -2.15
CA THR A 132 11.21 -11.02 -0.97
C THR A 132 9.98 -11.74 -0.44
N VAL A 133 9.94 -11.96 0.88
CA VAL A 133 8.85 -12.65 1.56
C VAL A 133 8.43 -11.84 2.77
N THR A 134 7.14 -11.53 2.84
CA THR A 134 6.50 -10.96 4.02
C THR A 134 5.50 -11.97 4.56
N SER A 135 5.57 -12.28 5.85
CA SER A 135 4.68 -13.24 6.51
C SER A 135 4.24 -12.69 7.87
N THR A 136 2.98 -12.96 8.20
CA THR A 136 2.34 -12.50 9.43
C THR A 136 1.44 -13.57 10.04
N VAL A 137 1.18 -13.43 11.33
CA VAL A 137 0.08 -14.11 12.05
C VAL A 137 -0.96 -13.08 12.54
N ASN A 138 -0.96 -11.89 11.94
CA ASN A 138 -1.54 -10.63 12.38
C ASN A 138 -0.93 -10.15 13.71
N SER A 139 -1.57 -10.36 14.85
CA SER A 139 -1.05 -9.89 16.14
C SER A 139 0.11 -10.74 16.66
N TYR A 140 0.84 -10.23 17.67
CA TYR A 140 1.81 -11.05 18.40
C TYR A 140 1.20 -12.35 18.94
N PHE A 141 1.72 -13.49 18.46
CA PHE A 141 1.22 -14.85 18.73
C PHE A 141 -0.20 -15.13 18.19
N GLY A 142 -0.65 -14.38 17.18
CA GLY A 142 -1.96 -14.52 16.54
C GLY A 142 -3.11 -14.51 17.54
N CYS A 143 -4.07 -15.41 17.38
CA CYS A 143 -5.19 -15.56 18.32
C CYS A 143 -4.80 -16.20 19.66
N LYS A 144 -3.49 -16.36 19.94
CA LYS A 144 -2.92 -16.94 21.16
C LYS A 144 -3.33 -18.39 21.41
N VAL A 145 -3.79 -19.08 20.37
CA VAL A 145 -4.11 -20.51 20.38
C VAL A 145 -2.96 -21.28 19.74
N ARG A 146 -2.47 -22.28 20.47
CA ARG A 146 -1.46 -23.23 19.99
C ARG A 146 -2.07 -24.62 19.93
N SER A 147 -1.90 -25.30 18.80
CA SER A 147 -2.22 -26.72 18.68
C SER A 147 -1.31 -27.56 19.62
N PRO A 148 -1.87 -28.30 20.59
CA PRO A 148 -1.07 -29.10 21.52
C PRO A 148 -0.31 -30.25 20.83
N SER A 149 -0.86 -30.79 19.74
CA SER A 149 -0.28 -31.92 19.02
C SER A 149 0.82 -31.52 18.03
N THR A 150 0.73 -30.33 17.42
CA THR A 150 1.65 -29.91 16.35
C THR A 150 2.58 -28.76 16.74
N GLY A 151 2.26 -28.01 17.79
CA GLY A 151 3.03 -26.82 18.14
C GLY A 151 2.67 -25.56 17.36
N ILE A 152 1.79 -25.65 16.35
CA ILE A 152 1.42 -24.53 15.47
C ILE A 152 0.62 -23.48 16.25
N ILE A 153 1.02 -22.22 16.12
CA ILE A 153 0.28 -21.05 16.62
C ILE A 153 -0.64 -20.56 15.49
N LEU A 154 -1.91 -20.34 15.81
CA LEU A 154 -2.93 -19.92 14.86
C LEU A 154 -2.98 -18.40 14.76
N ASN A 155 -3.18 -17.87 13.55
CA ASN A 155 -3.32 -16.42 13.29
C ASN A 155 -4.67 -15.86 13.83
N ASP A 156 -4.77 -14.54 13.84
CA ASP A 156 -5.99 -13.76 14.10
C ASP A 156 -6.30 -12.78 12.94
N GLU A 157 -6.16 -13.20 11.68
CA GLU A 157 -6.30 -12.32 10.49
C GLU A 157 -7.74 -11.80 10.26
N MET A 158 -8.74 -12.35 10.95
CA MET A 158 -10.16 -12.00 10.82
C MET A 158 -10.66 -11.00 11.89
N ASP A 159 -9.75 -10.45 12.71
CA ASP A 159 -10.04 -9.54 13.83
C ASP A 159 -10.45 -8.11 13.43
#